data_AF-A0A9D7NDK7-F1
#
_entry.id   AF-A0A9D7NDK7-F1
#
_cell.length_a   1.000
_cell.length_b   1.000
_cell.length_c   1.000
_cell.angle_alpha   90.00
_cell.angle_beta   90.00
_cell.angle_gamma   90.00
#
_symmetry.space_group_name_H-M   'P 1'
#
loop_
_entity.id
_entity.type
_entity.pdbx_description
1 polymer ?
#
loop_
_entity_poly.entity_id
_entity_poly.type
_entity_poly.pdbx_seq_one_letter_code
_entity_poly.pdbx_strand_id
1 'polypeptide(L)'
;MGFSNLIEDQQGNIWIATNAKGLIMLDQNAGTTTTFTLDSGLPDMTVNSLNEKNGTIYAGTGLGLAVITPIKASPGKSKQTTSWQVKTYGKAQGFTRRP
;
A
#
# COMPACT_ATOMS: atom_id res chain seq x y z
N MET A 1 -5.27 -8.10 -17.00
CA MET A 1 -4.74 -8.04 -15.62
C MET A 1 -5.94 -7.86 -14.69
N GLY A 2 -6.13 -8.77 -13.73
CA GLY A 2 -7.21 -8.68 -12.75
C GLY A 2 -6.75 -7.91 -11.51
N PHE A 3 -7.69 -7.29 -10.80
CA PHE A 3 -7.45 -6.74 -9.47
C PHE A 3 -7.60 -7.87 -8.46
N SER A 4 -6.59 -8.07 -7.62
CA SER A 4 -6.63 -9.06 -6.56
C SER A 4 -6.71 -8.35 -5.20
N ASN A 5 -7.47 -8.91 -4.26
CA ASN A 5 -7.51 -8.43 -2.87
C ASN A 5 -6.31 -8.90 -2.05
N LEU A 6 -5.46 -9.73 -2.66
CA LEU A 6 -4.21 -10.22 -2.10
C LEU A 6 -3.18 -10.29 -3.23
N ILE A 7 -2.00 -9.72 -3.03
CA ILE A 7 -0.88 -9.81 -3.97
C ILE A 7 0.43 -10.06 -3.21
N GLU A 8 1.39 -10.67 -3.89
CA GLU A 8 2.78 -10.75 -3.44
C GLU A 8 3.60 -9.74 -4.25
N ASP A 9 4.46 -8.97 -3.57
CA ASP A 9 5.37 -8.04 -4.25
C ASP A 9 6.70 -8.71 -4.63
N GLN A 10 7.53 -8.00 -5.38
CA GLN A 10 8.83 -8.51 -5.85
C GLN A 10 9.85 -8.82 -4.73
N GLN A 11 9.57 -8.40 -3.50
CA GLN A 11 10.40 -8.62 -2.31
C GLN A 11 9.86 -9.78 -1.44
N GLY A 12 8.76 -10.42 -1.86
CA GLY A 12 8.10 -11.51 -1.12
C GLY A 12 7.16 -11.04 -0.01
N ASN A 13 6.83 -9.74 0.07
CA ASN A 13 5.83 -9.28 1.02
C ASN A 13 4.42 -9.57 0.51
N ILE A 14 3.52 -9.98 1.40
CA ILE A 14 2.12 -10.21 1.07
C ILE A 14 1.29 -8.99 1.45
N TRP A 15 0.58 -8.47 0.48
CA TRP A 15 -0.30 -7.31 0.63
C TRP A 15 -1.75 -7.78 0.60
N ILE A 16 -2.53 -7.33 1.58
CA ILE A 16 -3.92 -7.76 1.79
C ILE A 16 -4.81 -6.51 1.86
N ALA A 17 -5.76 -6.43 0.92
CA ALA A 17 -6.82 -5.46 0.93
C ALA A 17 -7.88 -5.86 1.95
N THR A 18 -8.33 -4.91 2.77
CA THR A 18 -9.39 -5.18 3.74
C THR A 18 -10.55 -4.22 3.56
N ASN A 19 -11.73 -4.66 3.98
CA ASN A 19 -12.95 -3.86 3.85
C ASN A 19 -13.08 -2.77 4.92
N ALA A 20 -12.34 -2.86 6.04
CA ALA A 20 -12.51 -1.95 7.18
C ALA A 20 -11.26 -1.75 8.05
N LYS A 21 -10.13 -2.39 7.74
CA LYS A 21 -8.89 -2.32 8.55
C LYS A 21 -7.74 -1.64 7.80
N GLY A 22 -8.00 -1.09 6.61
CA GLY A 22 -6.98 -0.50 5.74
C GLY A 22 -6.25 -1.54 4.89
N LEU A 23 -4.98 -1.27 4.60
CA LEU A 23 -4.10 -2.15 3.83
C LEU A 23 -3.11 -2.84 4.78
N ILE A 24 -3.01 -4.16 4.70
CA ILE A 24 -2.08 -4.92 5.53
C ILE A 24 -0.94 -5.42 4.67
N MET A 25 0.29 -5.30 5.14
CA MET A 25 1.47 -5.91 4.56
C MET A 25 2.10 -6.87 5.56
N LEU A 26 2.28 -8.12 5.16
CA LEU A 26 3.06 -9.13 5.87
C LEU A 26 4.44 -9.21 5.24
N ASP A 27 5.47 -8.85 6.00
CA ASP A 27 6.86 -9.13 5.67
C ASP A 27 7.15 -10.59 6.01
N GLN A 28 7.22 -11.45 4.99
CA GLN A 28 7.47 -12.87 5.16
C GLN A 28 8.87 -13.17 5.71
N ASN A 29 9.85 -12.29 5.44
CA ASN A 29 11.23 -12.49 5.86
C ASN A 29 11.40 -12.14 7.34
N ALA A 30 10.80 -11.04 7.78
CA ALA A 30 10.85 -10.60 9.17
C ALA A 30 9.75 -11.22 10.05
N GLY A 31 8.71 -11.82 9.45
CA GLY A 31 7.54 -12.32 10.17
C GLY A 31 6.73 -11.21 10.83
N THR A 32 6.81 -9.99 10.30
CA THR A 32 6.16 -8.80 10.88
C THR A 32 5.00 -8.33 10.02
N THR A 33 4.02 -7.67 10.65
CA THR A 33 2.86 -7.12 9.95
C THR A 33 2.82 -5.61 10.11
N THR A 34 2.67 -4.91 9.00
CA THR A 34 2.44 -3.45 8.97
C THR A 34 1.02 -3.19 8.49
N THR A 35 0.29 -2.34 9.19
CA THR A 35 -1.06 -1.90 8.77
C THR A 35 -1.02 -0.44 8.39
N PHE A 36 -1.40 -0.14 7.15
CA PHE A 36 -1.56 1.22 6.66
C PHE A 36 -3.01 1.67 6.90
N THR A 37 -3.15 2.71 7.72
CA THR A 37 -4.45 3.29 8.11
C THR A 37 -4.55 4.73 7.59
N LEU A 38 -5.62 5.43 7.98
CA LEU A 38 -5.77 6.87 7.71
C LEU A 38 -4.57 7.67 8.23
N ASP A 39 -4.04 7.31 9.41
CA ASP A 39 -2.87 7.96 10.01
C ASP A 39 -1.58 7.72 9.22
N SER A 40 -1.52 6.60 8.49
CA SER A 40 -0.42 6.31 7.55
C SER A 40 -0.57 7.04 6.21
N GLY A 41 -1.66 7.80 6.02
CA GLY A 41 -1.96 8.53 4.79
C GLY A 41 -2.94 7.82 3.86
N LEU A 42 -3.50 6.67 4.23
CA LEU A 42 -4.48 5.96 3.39
C LEU A 42 -5.76 6.81 3.23
N PRO A 43 -6.33 6.96 2.02
CA PRO A 43 -7.50 7.80 1.79
C PRO A 43 -8.81 7.24 2.37
N ASP A 44 -8.91 5.91 2.55
CA ASP A 44 -10.09 5.23 3.09
C ASP A 44 -9.64 3.90 3.71
N MET A 45 -10.33 3.44 4.77
CA MET A 45 -10.06 2.15 5.41
C MET A 45 -10.57 0.93 4.62
N THR A 46 -11.42 1.15 3.62
CA THR A 46 -11.88 0.15 2.66
C THR A 46 -10.99 0.16 1.43
N VAL A 47 -10.22 -0.91 1.24
CA VAL A 47 -9.37 -1.16 0.08
C VAL A 47 -10.07 -2.16 -0.83
N ASN A 48 -10.38 -1.75 -2.05
CA ASN A 48 -11.17 -2.53 -3.01
C ASN A 48 -10.33 -3.28 -4.04
N SER A 49 -9.06 -2.89 -4.21
CA SER A 49 -8.19 -3.47 -5.24
C SER A 49 -6.72 -3.22 -4.91
N LEU A 50 -5.87 -4.19 -5.28
CA LEU A 50 -4.43 -4.05 -5.24
C LEU A 50 -3.80 -4.34 -6.60
N ASN A 51 -2.70 -3.65 -6.86
CA ASN A 51 -1.80 -3.91 -7.97
C ASN A 51 -0.37 -3.56 -7.57
N GLU A 52 0.61 -4.25 -8.15
CA GLU A 52 2.03 -3.95 -8.00
C GLU A 52 2.62 -3.63 -9.38
N LYS A 53 3.50 -2.64 -9.41
CA LYS A 53 4.33 -2.34 -10.57
C LYS A 53 5.67 -1.74 -10.14
N ASN A 54 6.77 -2.42 -10.48
CA ASN A 54 8.14 -1.96 -10.25
C ASN A 54 8.43 -1.60 -8.78
N GLY A 55 8.00 -2.46 -7.86
CA GLY A 55 8.12 -2.27 -6.40
C GLY A 55 7.17 -1.23 -5.82
N THR A 56 6.27 -0.66 -6.62
CA THR A 56 5.24 0.28 -6.16
C THR A 56 3.91 -0.43 -6.02
N ILE A 57 3.26 -0.26 -4.88
CA ILE A 57 1.93 -0.82 -4.61
C ILE A 57 0.89 0.26 -4.86
N TYR A 58 -0.16 -0.12 -5.58
CA TYR A 58 -1.31 0.71 -5.88
C TYR A 58 -2.52 0.10 -5.17
N ALA A 59 -3.09 0.85 -4.24
CA ALA A 59 -4.27 0.46 -3.47
C ALA A 59 -5.45 1.37 -3.85
N GLY A 60 -6.41 0.81 -4.58
CA GLY A 60 -7.66 1.49 -4.89
C GLY A 60 -8.60 1.41 -3.70
N THR A 61 -8.98 2.55 -3.15
CA THR A 61 -9.82 2.66 -1.96
C THR A 61 -11.18 3.29 -2.28
N GLY A 62 -12.08 3.34 -1.29
CA GLY A 62 -13.40 3.98 -1.43
C GLY A 62 -13.37 5.48 -1.78
N LEU A 63 -12.28 6.18 -1.44
CA LEU A 63 -12.11 7.64 -1.57
C LEU A 63 -10.90 8.07 -2.41
N GLY A 64 -10.21 7.14 -3.09
CA GLY A 64 -9.12 7.49 -3.99
C GLY A 64 -8.13 6.35 -4.19
N LEU A 65 -6.93 6.72 -4.63
CA LEU A 65 -5.80 5.83 -4.84
C LEU A 65 -4.70 6.14 -3.82
N ALA A 66 -4.24 5.12 -3.10
CA ALA A 66 -2.99 5.17 -2.37
C ALA A 66 -1.88 4.51 -3.18
N VAL A 67 -0.72 5.15 -3.21
CA VAL A 67 0.50 4.69 -3.86
C VAL A 67 1.55 4.52 -2.79
N ILE A 68 1.97 3.28 -2.56
CA ILE A 68 2.88 2.89 -1.49
C ILE A 68 4.23 2.52 -2.13
N THR A 69 5.29 3.21 -1.73
CA THR A 69 6.64 3.03 -2.27
C THR A 69 7.63 2.71 -1.15
N PRO A 70 8.62 1.82 -1.40
CA PRO A 70 9.66 1.56 -0.41
C PRO A 70 10.53 2.80 -0.25
N ILE A 71 10.83 3.16 0.98
CA ILE A 71 11.84 4.16 1.29
C ILE A 71 13.19 3.48 1.02
N LYS A 72 13.87 3.91 -0.04
CA LYS A 72 15.25 3.48 -0.28
C LYS A 72 16.08 3.91 0.92
N ALA A 73 16.52 2.95 1.72
CA ALA A 73 17.46 3.21 2.79
C ALA A 73 18.74 3.80 2.17
N SER A 74 19.22 4.90 2.72
CA SER A 74 20.51 5.46 2.32
C SER A 74 21.60 4.40 2.55
N PRO A 75 22.50 4.16 1.58
CA PRO A 75 23.53 3.14 1.70
C PRO A 75 24.48 3.52 2.85
N GLY A 76 24.25 3.01 4.06
CA GLY A 76 25.15 3.31 5.18
C GLY A 76 24.71 2.97 6.60
N LYS A 77 23.49 2.50 6.89
CA LYS A 77 23.14 2.10 8.28
C LYS A 77 22.43 0.75 8.38
N SER A 78 22.98 -0.07 9.27
CA SER A 78 22.67 -1.43 9.68
C SER A 78 21.21 -1.63 10.14
N LYS A 79 20.68 -2.83 9.84
CA LYS A 79 19.31 -3.36 10.10
C LYS A 79 18.22 -2.73 9.22
N GLN A 80 17.97 -3.40 8.09
CA GLN A 80 17.00 -3.03 7.07
C GLN A 80 15.56 -3.23 7.58
N THR A 81 15.01 -2.24 8.26
CA THR A 81 13.56 -2.13 8.42
C THR A 81 13.01 -1.47 7.16
N THR A 82 12.42 -2.24 6.25
CA THR A 82 11.80 -1.70 5.03
C THR A 82 10.71 -0.73 5.44
N SER A 83 11.01 0.56 5.32
CA SER A 83 10.09 1.63 5.66
C SER A 83 9.31 2.00 4.41
N TRP A 84 8.03 2.35 4.53
CA TRP A 84 7.15 2.60 3.40
C TRP A 84 6.60 4.02 3.43
N GLN A 85 6.53 4.65 2.26
CA GLN A 85 5.91 5.96 2.05
C GLN A 85 4.57 5.79 1.37
N VAL A 86 3.55 6.49 1.86
CA VAL A 86 2.21 6.51 1.26
C VAL A 86 1.96 7.87 0.63
N LYS A 87 1.61 7.87 -0.65
CA LYS A 87 1.14 9.05 -1.37
C LYS A 87 -0.29 8.83 -1.84
N THR A 88 -1.14 9.82 -1.60
CA THR A 88 -2.58 9.70 -1.81
C THR A 88 -3.08 10.64 -2.89
N TYR A 89 -3.95 10.10 -3.73
CA TYR A 89 -4.61 10.80 -4.83
C TYR A 89 -6.11 10.59 -4.71
N GLY A 90 -6.85 11.63 -4.33
CA GLY A 90 -8.30 11.61 -4.17
C GLY A 90 -8.97 12.79 -4.88
N LYS A 91 -10.12 13.22 -4.33
CA LYS A 91 -10.97 14.28 -4.91
C LYS A 91 -10.21 15.59 -5.16
N ALA A 92 -9.29 15.95 -4.27
CA ALA A 92 -8.48 17.17 -4.38
C ALA A 92 -7.51 17.15 -5.58
N GLN A 93 -7.21 15.97 -6.12
CA GLN A 93 -6.29 15.76 -7.25
C GLN A 93 -7.04 15.37 -8.54
N GLY A 94 -8.37 15.58 -8.60
CA GLY A 94 -9.17 15.35 -9.81
C GLY A 94 -9.74 13.95 -9.97
N PHE A 95 -9.52 13.03 -9.02
CA PHE A 95 -10.17 11.72 -8.99
C PHE A 95 -11.56 11.84 -8.35
N THR A 96 -12.51 12.42 -9.08
CA THR A 96 -13.93 12.40 -8.68
C THR A 96 -14.55 11.06 -9.06
N ARG A 97 -15.34 10.45 -8.17
CA ARG A 97 -16.24 9.34 -8.55
C ARG A 97 -17.02 9.79 -9.80
N ARG A 98 -17.03 8.95 -10.84
CA ARG A 98 -18.00 9.16 -11.92
C ARG A 98 -19.42 9.05 -11.31
N PRO A 99 -20.34 9.94 -11.71
CA PRO A 99 -21.72 9.93 -11.22
C PRO A 99 -22.42 8.61 -11.50
#